data_AF-A0A1C4J314-F1
#
_entry.id   AF-A0A1C4J314-F1
#
_cell.length_a   1.000
_cell.length_b   1.000
_cell.length_c   1.000
_cell.angle_alpha   90.00
_cell.angle_beta   90.00
_cell.angle_gamma   90.00
#
_symmetry.space_group_name_H-M   'P 1'
#
loop_
_entity.id
_entity.type
_entity.pdbx_description
1 polymer ?
#
loop_
_entity_poly.entity_id
_entity_poly.type
_entity_poly.pdbx_seq_one_letter_code
_entity_poly.pdbx_strand_id
1 'polypeptide(L)'
;RAIAHAHGLVARAAHARATAAGAFALPPHAGRSLLVDLGPFREALAARGVLDAVDLEADLGARLPFPVHGGHRFGDPLPALRVRVPTAGLLGPSPAAREPALTSPDPLALPDPRRALSMFEAVLRDLAATEPPHAPGTGHRQDGTGTATHAGRDSRDTGTDAGPGTGTGGRTVEGAE
;
A
#
# COMPACT_ATOMS: atom_id res chain seq x y z
N ARG A 1 -35.56 5.35 -2.64
CA ARG A 1 -34.78 5.06 -3.88
C ARG A 1 -33.43 5.81 -3.88
N ALA A 2 -33.38 7.11 -3.54
CA ALA A 2 -32.12 7.89 -3.49
C ALA A 2 -31.04 7.28 -2.57
N ILE A 3 -31.39 6.90 -1.33
CA ILE A 3 -30.45 6.28 -0.38
C ILE A 3 -29.79 5.01 -0.96
N ALA A 4 -30.59 4.08 -1.49
CA ALA A 4 -30.08 2.84 -2.08
C ALA A 4 -29.20 3.11 -3.31
N HIS A 5 -29.57 4.11 -4.11
CA HIS A 5 -28.76 4.58 -5.24
C HIS A 5 -27.40 5.12 -4.78
N ALA A 6 -27.37 5.94 -3.72
CA ALA A 6 -26.13 6.49 -3.18
C ALA A 6 -25.19 5.39 -2.67
N HIS A 7 -25.69 4.46 -1.87
CA HIS A 7 -24.92 3.29 -1.42
C HIS A 7 -24.41 2.44 -2.60
N GLY A 8 -25.25 2.22 -3.62
CA GLY A 8 -24.87 1.46 -4.81
C GLY A 8 -23.75 2.15 -5.62
N LEU A 9 -23.80 3.48 -5.76
CA LEU A 9 -22.77 4.24 -6.47
C LEU A 9 -21.42 4.18 -5.75
N VAL A 10 -21.38 4.48 -4.44
CA VAL A 10 -20.12 4.42 -3.69
C VAL A 10 -19.56 3.00 -3.59
N ALA A 11 -20.42 1.98 -3.50
CA ALA A 11 -19.98 0.58 -3.50
C ALA A 11 -19.33 0.19 -4.83
N ARG A 12 -19.96 0.53 -5.96
CA ARG A 12 -19.37 0.29 -7.30
C ARG A 12 -18.07 1.06 -7.49
N ALA A 13 -18.02 2.31 -7.02
CA ALA A 13 -16.83 3.14 -7.11
C ALA A 13 -15.67 2.61 -6.27
N ALA A 14 -15.95 2.06 -5.09
CA ALA A 14 -14.95 1.38 -4.25
C ALA A 14 -14.50 0.05 -4.86
N HIS A 15 -15.44 -0.76 -5.37
CA HIS A 15 -15.13 -2.01 -6.08
C HIS A 15 -14.19 -1.78 -7.26
N ALA A 16 -14.47 -0.77 -8.10
CA ALA A 16 -13.61 -0.43 -9.24
C ALA A 16 -12.18 -0.07 -8.80
N ARG A 17 -12.02 0.69 -7.70
CA ARG A 17 -10.71 1.05 -7.15
C ARG A 17 -9.97 -0.14 -6.55
N ALA A 18 -10.67 -1.00 -5.81
CA ALA A 18 -10.12 -2.22 -5.23
C ALA A 18 -9.56 -3.14 -6.32
N THR A 19 -10.39 -3.43 -7.32
CA THR A 19 -10.01 -4.30 -8.44
C THR A 19 -8.91 -3.69 -9.32
N ALA A 20 -8.94 -2.38 -9.57
CA ALA A 20 -7.87 -1.68 -10.30
C ALA A 20 -6.52 -1.71 -9.57
N ALA A 21 -6.52 -1.75 -8.23
CA ALA A 21 -5.30 -1.89 -7.44
C ALA A 21 -4.81 -3.35 -7.33
N GLY A 22 -5.57 -4.34 -7.81
CA GLY A 22 -5.22 -5.77 -7.75
C GLY A 22 -5.84 -6.54 -6.59
N ALA A 23 -6.74 -5.92 -5.80
CA ALA A 23 -7.52 -6.65 -4.80
C ALA A 23 -8.62 -7.49 -5.46
N PHE A 24 -9.03 -8.59 -4.82
CA PHE A 24 -10.23 -9.30 -5.24
C PHE A 24 -11.45 -8.74 -4.50
N ALA A 25 -12.51 -8.43 -5.23
CA ALA A 25 -13.78 -8.02 -4.66
C ALA A 25 -14.92 -8.57 -5.52
N LEU A 26 -16.01 -9.00 -4.87
CA LEU A 26 -17.21 -9.37 -5.59
C LEU A 26 -17.96 -8.09 -6.03
N PRO A 27 -18.53 -8.06 -7.25
CA PRO A 27 -19.37 -6.94 -7.67
C PRO A 27 -20.51 -6.69 -6.66
N PRO A 28 -20.72 -5.44 -6.22
CA PRO A 28 -21.74 -5.13 -5.23
C PRO A 28 -23.13 -5.15 -5.87
N HIS A 29 -23.93 -6.17 -5.54
CA HIS A 29 -25.30 -6.30 -6.04
C HIS A 29 -26.36 -5.74 -5.07
N ALA A 30 -26.10 -5.84 -3.76
CA ALA A 30 -26.99 -5.36 -2.70
C ALA A 30 -26.21 -5.14 -1.39
N GLY A 31 -26.87 -4.49 -0.43
CA GLY A 31 -26.32 -4.28 0.92
C GLY A 31 -25.61 -2.94 1.11
N ARG A 32 -24.93 -2.82 2.24
CA ARG A 32 -24.26 -1.58 2.69
C ARG A 32 -22.77 -1.75 2.93
N SER A 33 -22.19 -2.85 2.43
CA SER A 33 -20.76 -3.14 2.60
C SER A 33 -20.20 -3.79 1.34
N LEU A 34 -18.94 -3.49 1.02
CA LEU A 34 -18.15 -4.18 0.02
C LEU A 34 -17.23 -5.18 0.72
N LEU A 35 -17.22 -6.43 0.28
CA LEU A 35 -16.24 -7.42 0.72
C LEU A 35 -15.01 -7.36 -0.20
N VAL A 36 -13.84 -7.13 0.38
CA VAL A 36 -12.57 -7.05 -0.33
C VAL A 36 -11.61 -8.07 0.27
N ASP A 37 -11.01 -8.89 -0.58
CA ASP A 37 -9.93 -9.82 -0.25
C ASP A 37 -8.60 -9.19 -0.68
N LEU A 38 -7.77 -8.92 0.32
CA LEU A 38 -6.44 -8.32 0.22
C LEU A 38 -5.34 -9.39 0.30
N GLY A 39 -5.69 -10.67 0.17
CA GLY A 39 -4.76 -11.77 0.01
C GLY A 39 -3.66 -11.54 -1.04
N PRO A 40 -3.95 -10.89 -2.20
CA PRO A 40 -2.92 -10.52 -3.17
C PRO A 40 -1.80 -9.62 -2.61
N PHE A 41 -2.06 -8.87 -1.53
CA PHE A 41 -1.09 -7.98 -0.90
C PHE A 41 -0.45 -8.58 0.36
N ARG A 42 -0.54 -9.91 0.56
CA ARG A 42 -0.07 -10.59 1.78
C ARG A 42 1.36 -10.22 2.16
N GLU A 43 2.29 -10.19 1.20
CA GLU A 43 3.69 -9.87 1.46
C GLU A 43 3.88 -8.42 1.90
N ALA A 44 3.22 -7.47 1.20
CA ALA A 44 3.24 -6.06 1.54
C ALA A 44 2.63 -5.77 2.92
N LEU A 45 1.58 -6.50 3.28
CA LEU A 45 0.94 -6.45 4.60
C LEU A 45 1.87 -7.06 5.67
N ALA A 46 2.49 -8.20 5.40
CA ALA A 46 3.42 -8.84 6.32
C ALA A 46 4.65 -7.97 6.61
N ALA A 47 5.17 -7.25 5.61
CA ALA A 47 6.26 -6.28 5.78
C ALA A 47 5.88 -5.12 6.72
N ARG A 48 4.58 -4.87 6.92
CA ARG A 48 4.03 -3.88 7.85
C ARG A 48 3.62 -4.48 9.19
N GLY A 49 3.90 -5.77 9.41
CA GLY A 49 3.49 -6.50 10.61
C GLY A 49 2.04 -6.97 10.61
N VAL A 50 1.34 -6.91 9.46
CA VAL A 50 -0.03 -7.37 9.33
C VAL A 50 -0.05 -8.82 8.87
N LEU A 51 -0.35 -9.73 9.78
CA LEU A 51 -0.27 -11.19 9.52
C LEU A 51 -1.64 -11.85 9.39
N ASP A 52 -2.67 -11.26 10.00
CA ASP A 52 -4.02 -11.82 10.01
C ASP A 52 -5.12 -10.77 9.86
N ALA A 53 -6.38 -11.23 9.91
CA ALA A 53 -7.56 -10.39 9.75
C ALA A 53 -7.81 -9.41 10.91
N VAL A 54 -7.20 -9.59 12.09
CA VAL A 54 -7.30 -8.67 13.22
C VAL A 54 -6.31 -7.53 13.02
N ASP A 55 -5.05 -7.87 12.70
CA ASP A 55 -4.02 -6.88 12.36
C ASP A 55 -4.45 -6.04 11.16
N LEU A 56 -5.07 -6.68 10.16
CA LEU A 56 -5.56 -6.01 8.96
C LEU A 56 -6.65 -4.99 9.27
N GLU A 57 -7.55 -5.32 10.19
CA GLU A 57 -8.57 -4.38 10.64
C GLU A 57 -7.95 -3.17 11.33
N ALA A 58 -6.95 -3.39 12.19
CA ALA A 58 -6.24 -2.32 12.88
C ALA A 58 -5.45 -1.42 11.92
N ASP A 59 -4.67 -1.98 10.99
CA ASP A 59 -3.89 -1.24 10.00
C ASP A 59 -4.78 -0.35 9.13
N LEU A 60 -5.84 -0.92 8.57
CA LEU A 60 -6.75 -0.16 7.72
C LEU A 60 -7.58 0.85 8.52
N GLY A 61 -7.95 0.53 9.75
CA GLY A 61 -8.62 1.47 10.65
C GLY A 61 -7.77 2.70 11.00
N ALA A 62 -6.45 2.55 11.03
CA ALA A 62 -5.51 3.65 11.24
C ALA A 62 -5.29 4.51 9.98
N ARG A 63 -5.45 3.91 8.79
CA ARG A 63 -5.13 4.56 7.50
C ARG A 63 -6.34 5.15 6.78
N LEU A 64 -7.54 4.65 7.06
CA LEU A 64 -8.78 5.11 6.45
C LEU A 64 -9.54 6.10 7.35
N PRO A 65 -10.32 7.03 6.78
CA PRO A 65 -11.07 8.00 7.56
C PRO A 65 -12.34 7.43 8.20
N PHE A 66 -12.55 6.10 8.11
CA PHE A 66 -13.71 5.39 8.63
C PHE A 66 -13.31 3.96 9.02
N PRO A 67 -14.04 3.34 9.98
CA PRO A 67 -13.75 1.97 10.38
C PRO A 67 -14.09 0.97 9.28
N VAL A 68 -13.21 -0.01 9.09
CA VAL A 68 -13.47 -1.24 8.34
C VAL A 68 -13.56 -2.42 9.30
N HIS A 69 -14.08 -3.55 8.85
CA HIS A 69 -14.27 -4.72 9.69
C HIS A 69 -13.59 -5.92 9.05
N GLY A 70 -12.68 -6.57 9.75
CA GLY A 70 -12.05 -7.82 9.33
C GLY A 70 -13.07 -8.94 9.18
N GLY A 71 -12.82 -9.84 8.23
CA GLY A 71 -13.65 -11.01 7.97
C GLY A 71 -13.86 -11.90 9.19
N HIS A 72 -12.88 -11.92 10.10
CA HIS A 72 -12.91 -12.68 11.36
C HIS A 72 -14.14 -12.36 12.22
N ARG A 73 -14.65 -11.12 12.18
CA ARG A 73 -15.88 -10.71 12.89
C ARG A 73 -17.14 -11.39 12.36
N PHE A 74 -17.04 -12.02 11.20
CA PHE A 74 -18.13 -12.66 10.47
C PHE A 74 -17.87 -14.15 10.22
N GLY A 75 -16.87 -14.73 10.89
CA GLY A 75 -16.55 -16.15 10.80
C GLY A 75 -15.55 -16.52 9.71
N ASP A 76 -14.91 -15.57 9.02
CA ASP A 76 -13.76 -15.92 8.17
C ASP A 76 -12.57 -16.41 9.05
N PRO A 77 -11.75 -17.35 8.57
CA PRO A 77 -10.52 -17.73 9.25
C PRO A 77 -9.59 -16.54 9.46
N LEU A 78 -8.87 -16.48 10.60
CA LEU A 78 -7.91 -15.40 10.88
C LEU A 78 -6.88 -15.17 9.74
N PRO A 79 -6.31 -16.20 9.09
CA PRO A 79 -5.34 -15.98 8.00
C PRO A 79 -5.94 -15.40 6.71
N ALA A 80 -7.28 -15.33 6.60
CA ALA A 80 -7.96 -14.75 5.45
C ALA A 80 -7.96 -13.23 5.57
N LEU A 81 -7.14 -12.56 4.75
CA LEU A 81 -6.96 -11.11 4.71
C LEU A 81 -8.15 -10.42 4.03
N ARG A 82 -9.36 -10.64 4.55
CA ARG A 82 -10.62 -10.11 4.02
C ARG A 82 -11.17 -9.03 4.92
N VAL A 83 -11.75 -8.00 4.32
CA VAL A 83 -12.40 -6.90 5.03
C VAL A 83 -13.74 -6.53 4.41
N ARG A 84 -14.67 -6.12 5.27
CA ARG A 84 -15.92 -5.48 4.91
C ARG A 84 -15.78 -3.97 5.07
N VAL A 85 -15.80 -3.29 3.93
CA VAL A 85 -15.77 -1.82 3.82
C VAL A 85 -17.21 -1.30 3.87
N PRO A 86 -17.64 -0.61 4.94
CA PRO A 86 -18.99 -0.08 5.04
C PRO A 86 -19.15 1.13 4.12
N THR A 87 -20.16 1.10 3.26
CA THR A 87 -20.50 2.22 2.36
C THR A 87 -20.86 3.49 3.12
N ALA A 88 -21.32 3.40 4.37
CA ALA A 88 -21.56 4.57 5.21
C ALA A 88 -20.27 5.37 5.47
N GLY A 89 -19.13 4.72 5.67
CA GLY A 89 -17.83 5.39 5.81
C GLY A 89 -17.41 6.13 4.54
N LEU A 90 -17.74 5.56 3.38
CA LEU A 90 -17.51 6.17 2.07
C LEU A 90 -18.47 7.31 1.74
N LEU A 91 -19.60 7.45 2.43
CA LEU A 91 -20.55 8.53 2.21
C LEU A 91 -20.24 9.77 3.07
N GLY A 92 -19.54 9.57 4.19
CA GLY A 92 -19.16 10.63 5.10
C GLY A 92 -18.72 10.11 6.48
N PRO A 93 -17.92 10.90 7.22
CA PRO A 93 -17.32 10.48 8.48
C PRO A 93 -18.33 10.37 9.63
N SER A 94 -19.45 11.09 9.56
CA SER A 94 -20.49 11.11 10.58
C SER A 94 -21.89 10.96 9.96
N PRO A 95 -22.93 10.60 10.74
CA PRO A 95 -24.30 10.58 10.25
C PRO A 95 -24.74 11.90 9.60
N ALA A 96 -24.41 13.05 10.19
CA ALA A 96 -24.77 14.35 9.64
C ALA A 96 -24.03 14.65 8.32
N ALA A 97 -22.75 14.31 8.23
CA ALA A 97 -21.95 14.53 7.02
C ALA A 97 -22.39 13.64 5.84
N ARG A 98 -23.06 12.50 6.10
CA ARG A 98 -23.56 11.60 5.04
C ARG A 98 -24.81 12.12 4.36
N GLU A 99 -25.59 12.98 5.02
CA GLU A 99 -26.93 13.33 4.54
C GLU A 99 -26.95 14.02 3.18
N PRO A 100 -26.02 14.94 2.86
CA PRO A 100 -25.89 15.48 1.51
C PRO A 100 -25.70 14.39 0.45
N ALA A 101 -24.89 13.36 0.74
CA ALA A 101 -24.66 12.26 -0.19
C ALA A 101 -25.85 11.32 -0.34
N LEU A 102 -26.66 11.16 0.71
CA LEU A 102 -27.87 10.31 0.69
C LEU A 102 -29.03 10.92 -0.10
N THR A 103 -29.02 12.24 -0.26
CA THR A 103 -30.08 13.02 -0.94
C THR A 103 -29.66 13.54 -2.32
N SER A 104 -28.35 13.58 -2.62
CA SER A 104 -27.82 14.00 -3.91
C SER A 104 -28.13 13.01 -5.05
N PRO A 105 -28.47 13.50 -6.27
CA PRO A 105 -28.54 12.65 -7.46
C PRO A 105 -27.15 12.16 -7.90
N ASP A 106 -26.10 12.92 -7.59
CA ASP A 106 -24.69 12.55 -7.83
C ASP A 106 -23.87 12.66 -6.53
N PRO A 107 -23.85 11.61 -5.71
CA PRO A 107 -23.06 11.59 -4.48
C PRO A 107 -21.55 11.59 -4.74
N LEU A 108 -21.10 11.12 -5.91
CA LEU A 108 -19.67 11.01 -6.22
C LEU A 108 -19.06 12.35 -6.60
N ALA A 109 -19.86 13.38 -6.88
CA ALA A 109 -19.38 14.75 -7.05
C ALA A 109 -19.08 15.46 -5.73
N LEU A 110 -19.61 14.97 -4.59
CA LEU A 110 -19.49 15.64 -3.30
C LEU A 110 -18.10 15.46 -2.65
N PRO A 111 -17.63 16.41 -1.83
CA PRO A 111 -16.29 16.38 -1.24
C PRO A 111 -16.02 15.15 -0.36
N ASP A 112 -16.96 14.79 0.52
CA ASP A 112 -16.75 13.71 1.49
C ASP A 112 -16.60 12.33 0.80
N PRO A 113 -17.53 11.91 -0.09
CA PRO A 113 -17.36 10.66 -0.83
C PRO A 113 -16.10 10.63 -1.71
N ARG A 114 -15.77 11.74 -2.37
CA ARG A 114 -14.54 11.83 -3.17
C ARG A 114 -13.31 11.63 -2.31
N ARG A 115 -13.21 12.33 -1.19
CA ARG A 115 -12.07 12.22 -0.27
C ARG A 115 -11.95 10.81 0.27
N ALA A 116 -13.05 10.22 0.75
CA ALA A 116 -13.05 8.87 1.30
C ALA A 116 -12.61 7.83 0.27
N LEU A 117 -13.11 7.93 -0.97
CA LEU A 117 -12.71 7.03 -2.07
C LEU A 117 -11.25 7.23 -2.51
N SER A 118 -10.76 8.47 -2.57
CA SER A 118 -9.37 8.75 -2.90
C SER A 118 -8.40 8.24 -1.83
N MET A 119 -8.75 8.36 -0.54
CA MET A 119 -7.93 7.78 0.54
C MET A 119 -7.94 6.26 0.48
N PHE A 120 -9.10 5.65 0.23
CA PHE A 120 -9.21 4.20 0.03
C PHE A 120 -8.34 3.72 -1.14
N GLU A 121 -8.39 4.40 -2.28
CA GLU A 121 -7.54 4.10 -3.44
C GLU A 121 -6.06 4.26 -3.14
N ALA A 122 -5.66 5.33 -2.45
CA ALA A 122 -4.27 5.57 -2.08
C ALA A 122 -3.71 4.46 -1.18
N VAL A 123 -4.49 4.02 -0.19
CA VAL A 123 -4.14 2.90 0.70
C VAL A 123 -3.91 1.61 -0.08
N LEU A 124 -4.79 1.31 -1.04
CA LEU A 124 -4.67 0.11 -1.87
C LEU A 124 -3.48 0.20 -2.84
N ARG A 125 -3.24 1.36 -3.44
CA ARG A 125 -2.08 1.56 -4.32
C ARG A 125 -0.75 1.49 -3.57
N ASP A 126 -0.70 1.97 -2.33
CA ASP A 126 0.47 1.82 -1.45
C ASP A 126 0.78 0.34 -1.16
N LEU A 127 -0.25 -0.48 -0.95
CA LEU A 127 -0.08 -1.93 -0.83
C LEU A 127 0.39 -2.57 -2.14
N ALA A 128 -0.14 -2.13 -3.28
CA ALA A 128 0.23 -2.65 -4.60
C ALA A 128 1.63 -2.21 -5.07
N ALA A 129 2.13 -1.05 -4.61
CA ALA A 129 3.43 -0.52 -4.96
C ALA A 129 4.59 -1.14 -4.17
N THR A 130 4.28 -1.87 -3.10
CA THR A 130 5.28 -2.62 -2.35
C THR A 130 5.69 -3.80 -3.22
N GLU A 131 6.83 -3.69 -3.90
CA GLU A 131 7.39 -4.80 -4.68
C GLU A 131 7.51 -6.04 -3.78
N PRO A 132 7.16 -7.23 -4.27
CA PRO A 132 7.55 -8.46 -3.59
C PRO A 132 9.07 -8.44 -3.42
N PRO A 133 9.62 -8.87 -2.26
CA PRO A 133 11.06 -8.97 -2.09
C PRO A 133 11.61 -9.85 -3.20
N HIS A 134 12.35 -9.21 -4.11
CA HIS A 134 12.93 -9.86 -5.26
C HIS A 134 13.94 -10.85 -4.70
N ALA A 135 13.74 -12.13 -4.99
CA ALA A 135 14.71 -13.16 -4.62
C ALA A 135 16.10 -12.73 -5.16
N PRO A 136 17.15 -12.66 -4.33
CA PRO A 136 18.47 -12.37 -4.85
C PRO A 136 18.93 -13.57 -5.67
N GLY A 137 18.96 -13.43 -6.99
CA GLY A 137 19.81 -14.25 -7.85
C GLY A 137 19.14 -14.93 -9.04
N THR A 138 19.33 -14.34 -10.21
CA THR A 138 20.04 -15.04 -11.29
C THR A 138 21.15 -14.13 -11.73
N GLY A 139 22.31 -14.27 -11.10
CA GLY A 139 23.54 -13.72 -11.66
C GLY A 139 23.67 -14.26 -13.07
N HIS A 140 23.73 -13.37 -14.05
CA HIS A 140 24.24 -13.72 -15.37
C HIS A 140 25.68 -14.19 -15.17
N ARG A 141 25.85 -15.52 -15.10
CA ARG A 141 27.13 -16.19 -15.30
C ARG A 141 27.55 -15.88 -16.73
N GLN A 142 28.49 -14.96 -16.90
CA GLN A 142 29.26 -14.90 -18.13
C GLN A 142 30.18 -16.12 -18.11
N ASP A 143 29.76 -17.17 -18.79
CA ASP A 143 30.63 -18.31 -19.09
C ASP A 143 31.77 -17.79 -19.96
N GLY A 144 32.97 -17.84 -19.39
CA GLY A 144 34.21 -17.55 -20.07
C GLY A 144 34.49 -18.61 -21.13
N THR A 145 34.49 -18.21 -22.40
CA THR A 145 35.24 -18.91 -23.44
C THR A 145 36.64 -18.33 -23.50
N GLY A 146 37.59 -19.08 -22.92
CA GLY A 146 39.01 -18.84 -23.11
C GLY A 146 39.43 -19.12 -24.55
N THR A 147 40.23 -18.23 -25.11
CA THR A 147 41.26 -18.58 -26.08
C THR A 147 42.54 -17.90 -25.63
N ALA A 148 43.51 -18.72 -25.24
CA ALA A 148 44.88 -18.29 -24.94
C ALA A 148 45.63 -18.06 -26.25
N THR A 149 46.60 -17.13 -26.26
CA THR A 149 48.03 -17.37 -26.59
C THR A 149 48.79 -16.05 -26.84
N HIS A 150 49.83 -15.85 -26.00
CA HIS A 150 51.12 -15.12 -26.10
C HIS A 150 51.16 -13.72 -26.75
N ALA A 151 52.00 -12.75 -26.35
CA ALA A 151 53.31 -12.74 -25.71
C ALA A 151 53.59 -11.33 -25.16
N GLY A 152 54.56 -11.17 -24.26
CA GLY A 152 55.16 -9.86 -23.99
C GLY A 152 55.64 -9.69 -22.55
N ARG A 153 56.93 -9.94 -22.36
CA ARG A 153 57.70 -9.69 -21.14
C ARG A 153 58.16 -8.22 -21.11
N ASP A 154 58.56 -7.77 -19.92
CA ASP A 154 59.30 -6.54 -19.54
C ASP A 154 58.44 -5.43 -18.92
N SER A 155 58.89 -4.67 -17.91
CA SER A 155 60.02 -4.70 -16.98
C SER A 155 59.79 -3.51 -16.04
N ARG A 156 60.00 -3.73 -14.73
CA ARG A 156 60.57 -2.80 -13.72
C ARG A 156 59.86 -1.49 -13.31
N ASP A 157 60.14 -1.17 -12.04
CA ASP A 157 60.19 0.16 -11.40
C ASP A 157 58.86 0.79 -10.99
N THR A 158 58.69 1.49 -9.85
CA THR A 158 59.41 1.76 -8.59
C THR A 158 58.42 2.56 -7.73
N GLY A 159 58.63 2.63 -6.41
CA GLY A 159 58.21 3.82 -5.65
C GLY A 159 57.13 3.63 -4.57
N THR A 160 57.61 3.32 -3.38
CA THR A 160 57.21 3.82 -2.05
C THR A 160 56.62 5.25 -2.07
N ASP A 161 55.57 5.55 -1.30
CA ASP A 161 55.67 6.36 -0.06
C ASP A 161 54.33 6.61 0.69
N ALA A 162 54.47 6.63 2.03
CA ALA A 162 53.79 7.39 3.09
C ALA A 162 52.28 7.74 3.07
N GLY A 163 51.61 7.42 4.20
CA GLY A 163 50.51 8.23 4.78
C GLY A 163 51.07 9.40 5.62
N PRO A 164 50.43 9.90 6.71
CA PRO A 164 49.04 9.99 7.13
C PRO A 164 48.62 11.47 7.49
N GLY A 165 47.42 11.72 8.04
CA GLY A 165 47.10 12.95 8.80
C GLY A 165 45.71 13.56 8.50
N THR A 166 44.70 13.40 9.37
CA THR A 166 44.29 14.26 10.51
C THR A 166 43.57 15.58 10.17
N GLY A 167 42.27 15.61 10.51
CA GLY A 167 41.68 16.58 11.46
C GLY A 167 41.32 17.99 10.98
N THR A 168 40.07 18.40 11.25
CA THR A 168 39.67 19.64 11.98
C THR A 168 38.34 20.18 11.49
N GLY A 169 37.44 20.53 12.41
CA GLY A 169 36.44 21.57 12.18
C GLY A 169 35.12 21.42 12.92
N GLY A 170 35.10 21.70 14.22
CA GLY A 170 33.85 21.96 14.95
C GLY A 170 33.25 23.32 14.61
N ARG A 171 31.94 23.48 14.87
CA ARG A 171 31.40 24.70 15.47
C ARG A 171 29.99 24.51 16.04
N THR A 172 29.94 24.70 17.35
CA THR A 172 28.79 25.05 18.17
C THR A 172 28.30 26.47 17.83
N VAL A 173 26.98 26.68 17.87
CA VAL A 173 26.26 27.89 18.28
C VAL A 173 24.95 27.34 18.90
N GLU A 174 24.70 27.41 20.21
CA GLU A 174 24.29 28.60 20.98
C GLU A 174 23.13 29.30 20.25
N GLY A 175 21.87 29.21 20.66
CA GLY A 175 21.31 29.56 21.96
C GLY A 175 20.25 30.64 21.72
N ALA A 176 19.17 30.63 22.50
CA ALA A 176 18.28 31.74 22.87
C ALA A 176 16.78 31.39 22.77
N GLU A 177 16.22 31.25 23.97
CA GLU A 177 14.85 31.59 24.42
C GLU A 177 13.65 30.73 23.98
#